data_AF-A0A8J3PF09-F1
#
_entry.id   AF-A0A8J3PF09-F1
#
_cell.length_a   1.000
_cell.length_b   1.000
_cell.length_c   1.000
_cell.angle_alpha   90.00
_cell.angle_beta   90.00
_cell.angle_gamma   90.00
#
_symmetry.space_group_name_H-M   'P 1'
#
loop_
_entity.id
_entity.type
_entity.pdbx_description
1 polymer ?
#
loop_
_entity_poly.entity_id
_entity_poly.type
_entity_poly.pdbx_seq_one_letter_code
_entity_poly.pdbx_strand_id
1 'polypeptide(L)'
;MDRLRTPFFFVALVALGLVVAVETGSSWLLGLTTPALDTATQLGADVPPGVAERPGGIAISYLALIDVVLLGTAALMGVAILASKRVHARLQGLATLIGAIILIITALVLLFVAIAKLILMVSLLLAFPFGTIVYLILFGSFPRGEAATVLSLIMFLKVVAVVCLVAAQQRFLQNKGLVAMVITSLLGNVVAVFLHGMVPGVLVSITDAIAGIVFAIVGIVWAIVLIVGAIPALIRAVQVTVESTKQLKAAAAT
;
A
#
# COMPACT_ATOMS: atom_id res chain seq x y z
N MET A 1 -5.93 21.12 -27.32
CA MET A 1 -5.88 19.68 -27.01
C MET A 1 -4.52 19.41 -26.41
N ASP A 2 -4.37 19.49 -25.10
CA ASP A 2 -3.06 19.27 -24.48
C ASP A 2 -2.69 17.80 -24.64
N ARG A 3 -1.66 17.56 -25.46
CA ARG A 3 -1.06 16.24 -25.60
C ARG A 3 -0.45 15.87 -24.25
N LEU A 4 -0.69 14.63 -23.83
CA LEU A 4 -0.04 14.07 -22.66
C LEU A 4 1.48 14.19 -22.82
N ARG A 5 2.15 14.78 -21.83
CA ARG A 5 3.62 14.86 -21.83
C ARG A 5 4.18 13.54 -21.31
N THR A 6 4.31 12.59 -22.22
CA THR A 6 4.78 11.22 -21.98
C THR A 6 6.00 11.08 -21.06
N PRO A 7 7.08 11.90 -21.16
CA PRO A 7 8.24 11.73 -20.28
C PRO A 7 7.89 11.95 -18.79
N PHE A 8 7.12 13.00 -18.48
CA PHE A 8 6.70 13.26 -17.09
C PHE A 8 5.78 12.17 -16.55
N PHE A 9 4.90 11.64 -17.41
CA PHE A 9 4.04 10.54 -17.02
C PHE A 9 4.83 9.27 -16.70
N PHE A 10 5.84 8.94 -17.50
CA PHE A 10 6.70 7.78 -17.26
C PHE A 10 7.51 7.92 -15.96
N VAL A 11 8.09 9.10 -15.71
CA VAL A 11 8.80 9.39 -14.45
C VAL A 11 7.86 9.22 -13.25
N ALA A 12 6.62 9.68 -13.35
CA ALA A 12 5.64 9.48 -12.29
C ALA A 12 5.33 8.00 -12.03
N LEU A 13 5.17 7.18 -13.07
CA LEU A 13 4.96 5.74 -12.92
C LEU A 13 6.15 5.04 -12.28
N VAL A 14 7.38 5.40 -12.67
CA VAL A 14 8.60 4.87 -12.05
C VAL A 14 8.67 5.26 -10.58
N ALA A 15 8.41 6.53 -10.25
CA ALA A 15 8.41 7.01 -8.87
C ALA A 15 7.35 6.28 -8.01
N LEU A 16 6.13 6.10 -8.51
CA LEU A 16 5.09 5.31 -7.83
C LEU A 16 5.48 3.83 -7.69
N GLY A 17 6.10 3.24 -8.71
CA GLY A 17 6.63 1.88 -8.65
C GLY A 17 7.68 1.72 -7.56
N LEU A 18 8.59 2.69 -7.44
CA LEU A 18 9.60 2.72 -6.37
C LEU A 18 8.96 2.91 -4.99
N VAL A 19 7.92 3.74 -4.86
CA VAL A 19 7.15 3.88 -3.60
C VAL A 19 6.63 2.53 -3.15
N VAL A 20 5.90 1.83 -4.02
CA VAL A 20 5.31 0.52 -3.69
C VAL A 20 6.40 -0.51 -3.37
N ALA A 21 7.50 -0.51 -4.12
CA ALA A 21 8.64 -1.41 -3.87
C ALA A 21 9.29 -1.15 -2.50
N VAL A 22 9.50 0.12 -2.14
CA VAL A 22 10.08 0.50 -0.85
C VAL A 22 9.11 0.18 0.30
N GLU A 23 7.81 0.45 0.16
CA GLU A 23 6.81 0.13 1.19
C GLU A 23 6.71 -1.38 1.42
N THR A 24 6.55 -2.16 0.35
CA THR A 24 6.50 -3.63 0.46
C THR A 24 7.79 -4.23 1.00
N GLY A 25 8.95 -3.67 0.62
CA GLY A 25 10.27 -4.09 1.09
C GLY A 25 10.68 -3.53 2.46
N SER A 26 9.95 -2.57 3.04
CA SER A 26 10.38 -1.87 4.25
C SER A 26 10.46 -2.79 5.46
N SER A 27 9.59 -3.80 5.54
CA SER A 27 9.60 -4.80 6.61
C SER A 27 10.92 -5.59 6.65
N TRP A 28 11.50 -5.86 5.48
CA TRP A 28 12.80 -6.49 5.37
C TRP A 28 13.92 -5.49 5.68
N LEU A 29 13.87 -4.29 5.09
CA LEU A 29 14.88 -3.24 5.32
C LEU A 29 15.01 -2.84 6.80
N LEU A 30 13.87 -2.69 7.50
CA LEU A 30 13.83 -2.33 8.93
C LEU A 30 14.04 -3.53 9.86
N GLY A 31 13.97 -4.76 9.34
CA GLY A 31 14.25 -5.98 10.09
C GLY A 31 15.74 -6.33 10.14
N LEU A 32 16.54 -5.81 9.20
CA LEU A 32 17.98 -6.10 9.07
C LEU A 32 18.85 -5.32 10.06
N THR A 33 18.42 -4.14 10.48
CA THR A 33 19.14 -3.22 11.35
C THR A 33 18.53 -3.27 12.75
N THR A 34 18.95 -4.25 13.55
CA THR A 34 18.49 -4.33 14.94
C THR A 34 19.61 -3.85 15.88
N PRO A 35 19.45 -2.69 16.55
CA PRO A 35 20.40 -2.21 17.54
C PRO A 35 20.61 -3.19 18.68
N ALA A 36 19.67 -4.11 18.91
CA ALA A 36 19.77 -5.13 19.95
C ALA A 36 20.65 -6.32 19.58
N LEU A 37 20.76 -6.68 18.29
CA LEU A 37 21.77 -7.62 17.83
C LEU A 37 23.14 -6.97 17.99
N ASP A 38 23.29 -5.72 17.55
CA ASP A 38 24.52 -4.95 17.75
C ASP A 38 24.88 -4.79 19.24
N THR A 39 23.91 -4.51 20.11
CA THR A 39 24.14 -4.38 21.56
C THR A 39 24.46 -5.71 22.22
N ALA A 40 23.78 -6.81 21.84
CA ALA A 40 24.07 -8.13 22.37
C ALA A 40 25.43 -8.67 21.90
N THR A 41 25.79 -8.42 20.63
CA THR A 41 27.13 -8.70 20.09
C THR A 41 28.20 -7.85 20.77
N GLN A 42 27.94 -6.57 21.03
CA GLN A 42 28.85 -5.69 21.79
C GLN A 42 29.01 -6.12 23.26
N LEU A 43 27.98 -6.72 23.86
CA LEU A 43 27.99 -7.23 25.24
C LEU A 43 28.50 -8.68 25.34
N GLY A 44 28.90 -9.31 24.23
CA GLY A 44 29.39 -10.69 24.21
C GLY A 44 28.34 -11.74 24.60
N ALA A 45 27.05 -11.39 24.51
CA ALA A 45 25.96 -12.30 24.82
C ALA A 45 25.61 -13.14 23.61
N ASP A 46 25.61 -14.47 23.77
CA ASP A 46 25.06 -15.39 22.77
C ASP A 46 23.57 -15.09 22.58
N VAL A 47 23.22 -14.55 21.41
CA VAL A 47 21.84 -14.28 21.03
C VAL A 47 21.21 -15.61 20.60
N PRO A 48 20.16 -16.09 21.29
CA PRO A 48 19.50 -17.32 20.89
C PRO A 48 18.96 -17.22 19.46
N PRO A 49 19.08 -18.28 18.64
CA PRO A 49 18.50 -18.30 17.30
C PRO A 49 16.98 -18.05 17.38
N GLY A 50 16.50 -17.05 16.63
CA GLY A 50 15.11 -16.59 16.66
C GLY A 50 14.87 -15.22 17.33
N VAL A 51 15.82 -14.72 18.13
CA VAL A 51 15.76 -13.34 18.68
C VAL A 51 16.23 -12.29 17.66
N ALA A 52 17.03 -12.72 16.67
CA ALA A 52 17.49 -11.89 15.55
C ALA A 52 16.39 -11.60 14.50
N GLU A 53 15.35 -12.45 14.41
CA GLU A 53 14.17 -12.20 13.58
C GLU A 53 13.15 -11.35 14.37
N ARG A 54 13.54 -10.11 14.70
CA ARG A 54 12.60 -9.19 15.33
C ARG A 54 11.49 -8.84 14.34
N PRO A 55 10.20 -8.91 14.73
CA PRO A 55 9.12 -8.53 13.83
C PRO A 55 9.13 -7.01 13.60
N GLY A 56 9.71 -6.57 12.49
CA GLY A 56 9.81 -5.16 12.09
C GLY A 56 8.46 -4.43 12.03
N GLY A 57 8.51 -3.11 11.91
CA GLY A 57 7.31 -2.27 11.77
C GLY A 57 6.48 -2.69 10.57
N ILE A 58 5.15 -2.79 10.75
CA ILE A 58 4.21 -3.23 9.74
C ILE A 58 3.48 -2.06 9.07
N ALA A 59 3.40 -0.88 9.72
CA ALA A 59 2.63 0.25 9.19
C ALA A 59 3.10 0.70 7.81
N ILE A 60 4.41 0.81 7.61
CA ILE A 60 4.98 1.30 6.34
C ILE A 60 4.63 0.34 5.19
N SER A 61 4.72 -0.98 5.43
CA SER A 61 4.33 -1.96 4.41
C SER A 61 2.84 -1.98 4.11
N TYR A 62 2.00 -1.55 5.05
CA TYR A 62 0.56 -1.49 4.84
C TYR A 62 0.12 -0.25 4.06
N LEU A 63 0.96 0.81 3.99
CA LEU A 63 0.74 1.93 3.06
C LEU A 63 0.70 1.46 1.60
N ALA A 64 1.42 0.39 1.26
CA ALA A 64 1.41 -0.20 -0.07
C ALA A 64 0.01 -0.62 -0.55
N LEU A 65 -0.92 -0.92 0.37
CA LEU A 65 -2.31 -1.21 0.02
C LEU A 65 -3.00 -0.03 -0.67
N ILE A 66 -2.62 1.20 -0.32
CA ILE A 66 -3.15 2.43 -0.89
C ILE A 66 -2.36 2.78 -2.16
N ASP A 67 -1.03 2.68 -2.09
CA ASP A 67 -0.16 3.11 -3.19
C ASP A 67 -0.17 2.17 -4.40
N VAL A 68 -0.42 0.87 -4.21
CA VAL A 68 -0.63 -0.06 -5.33
C VAL A 68 -1.86 0.30 -6.15
N VAL A 69 -2.90 0.83 -5.49
CA VAL A 69 -4.13 1.30 -6.17
C VAL A 69 -3.84 2.58 -6.95
N LEU A 70 -3.09 3.51 -6.35
CA LEU A 70 -2.68 4.74 -7.01
C LEU A 70 -1.83 4.43 -8.26
N LEU A 71 -0.83 3.56 -8.11
CA LEU A 71 0.02 3.08 -9.20
C LEU A 71 -0.82 2.36 -10.27
N GLY A 72 -1.70 1.44 -9.88
CA GLY A 72 -2.55 0.70 -10.81
C GLY A 72 -3.48 1.62 -11.60
N THR A 73 -4.06 2.62 -10.93
CA THR A 73 -4.93 3.63 -11.56
C THR A 73 -4.15 4.47 -12.56
N ALA A 74 -2.96 4.97 -12.17
CA ALA A 74 -2.09 5.72 -13.05
C ALA A 74 -1.64 4.87 -14.25
N ALA A 75 -1.20 3.63 -14.02
CA ALA A 75 -0.75 2.71 -15.06
C ALA A 75 -1.86 2.41 -16.07
N LEU A 76 -3.09 2.13 -15.61
CA LEU A 76 -4.23 1.92 -16.50
C LEU A 76 -4.51 3.16 -17.36
N MET A 77 -4.41 4.37 -16.82
CA MET A 77 -4.52 5.60 -17.61
C MET A 77 -3.42 5.69 -18.68
N GLY A 78 -2.22 5.22 -18.37
CA GLY A 78 -1.12 5.11 -19.34
C GLY A 78 -1.41 4.12 -20.47
N VAL A 79 -2.01 2.98 -20.15
CA VAL A 79 -2.40 1.97 -21.16
C VAL A 79 -3.41 2.55 -22.17
N ALA A 80 -4.22 3.54 -21.77
CA ALA A 80 -5.16 4.23 -22.67
C ALA A 80 -4.48 4.91 -23.87
N ILE A 81 -3.19 5.21 -23.78
CA ILE A 81 -2.42 5.85 -24.85
C ILE A 81 -2.05 4.84 -25.94
N LEU A 82 -1.79 3.59 -25.55
CA LEU A 82 -1.37 2.52 -26.46
C LEU A 82 -2.56 1.69 -26.97
N ALA A 83 -3.62 1.55 -26.17
CA ALA A 83 -4.75 0.68 -26.47
C ALA A 83 -5.92 1.40 -27.16
N SER A 84 -6.59 0.69 -28.08
CA SER A 84 -7.82 1.19 -28.70
C SER A 84 -8.93 1.38 -27.65
N LYS A 85 -9.82 2.37 -27.85
CA LYS A 85 -10.86 2.76 -26.88
C LYS A 85 -11.72 1.58 -26.37
N ARG A 86 -11.98 0.59 -27.24
CA ARG A 86 -12.77 -0.60 -26.91
C ARG A 86 -11.99 -1.58 -26.03
N VAL A 87 -10.69 -1.78 -26.31
CA VAL A 87 -9.82 -2.64 -25.50
C VAL A 87 -9.54 -2.00 -24.16
N HIS A 88 -9.29 -0.69 -24.13
CA HIS A 88 -9.02 0.05 -22.90
C HIS A 88 -10.18 -0.04 -21.90
N ALA A 89 -11.43 0.16 -22.35
CA ALA A 89 -12.60 0.07 -21.46
C ALA A 89 -12.80 -1.33 -20.85
N ARG A 90 -12.55 -2.39 -21.64
CA ARG A 90 -12.64 -3.78 -21.17
C ARG A 90 -11.52 -4.12 -20.19
N LEU A 91 -10.28 -3.77 -20.55
CA LEU A 91 -9.12 -4.02 -19.71
C LEU A 91 -9.20 -3.26 -18.40
N GLN A 92 -9.61 -1.99 -18.43
CA GLN A 92 -9.78 -1.17 -17.24
C GLN A 92 -10.80 -1.78 -16.28
N GLY A 93 -11.98 -2.18 -16.78
CA GLY A 93 -13.01 -2.81 -15.96
C GLY A 93 -12.54 -4.11 -15.31
N LEU A 94 -11.95 -5.01 -16.11
CA LEU A 94 -11.46 -6.30 -15.64
C LEU A 94 -10.29 -6.16 -14.66
N ALA A 95 -9.29 -5.35 -15.00
CA ALA A 95 -8.14 -5.11 -14.14
C ALA A 95 -8.54 -4.43 -12.82
N THR A 96 -9.47 -3.48 -12.85
CA THR A 96 -9.98 -2.84 -11.63
C THR A 96 -10.73 -3.83 -10.75
N LEU A 97 -11.58 -4.69 -11.33
CA LEU A 97 -12.30 -5.71 -10.57
C LEU A 97 -11.34 -6.72 -9.92
N ILE A 98 -10.44 -7.30 -10.71
CA ILE A 98 -9.46 -8.28 -10.21
C ILE A 98 -8.57 -7.63 -9.15
N GLY A 99 -8.05 -6.43 -9.44
CA GLY A 99 -7.23 -5.67 -8.50
C GLY A 99 -7.96 -5.38 -7.20
N ALA A 100 -9.24 -5.05 -7.24
CA ALA A 100 -10.03 -4.79 -6.03
C ALA A 100 -10.32 -6.07 -5.23
N ILE A 101 -10.55 -7.21 -5.89
CA ILE A 101 -10.71 -8.52 -5.22
C ILE A 101 -9.40 -8.94 -4.54
N ILE A 102 -8.27 -8.78 -5.21
CA ILE A 102 -6.96 -9.06 -4.61
C ILE A 102 -6.73 -8.12 -3.43
N LEU A 103 -6.97 -6.83 -3.61
CA LEU A 103 -6.77 -5.82 -2.56
C LEU A 103 -7.61 -6.11 -1.32
N ILE A 104 -8.90 -6.47 -1.46
CA ILE A 104 -9.75 -6.76 -0.31
C ILE A 104 -9.28 -8.00 0.43
N ILE A 105 -8.88 -9.06 -0.28
CA ILE A 105 -8.36 -10.29 0.33
C ILE A 105 -7.05 -10.00 1.06
N THR A 106 -6.10 -9.35 0.40
CA THR A 106 -4.81 -8.99 1.00
C THR A 106 -5.00 -8.09 2.20
N ALA A 107 -5.83 -7.04 2.10
CA ALA A 107 -6.07 -6.13 3.21
C ALA A 107 -6.76 -6.82 4.39
N LEU A 108 -7.69 -7.77 4.16
CA LEU A 108 -8.30 -8.57 5.23
C LEU A 108 -7.28 -9.48 5.92
N VAL A 109 -6.44 -10.19 5.16
CA VAL A 109 -5.38 -11.03 5.74
C VAL A 109 -4.43 -10.19 6.59
N LEU A 110 -3.96 -9.06 6.04
CA LEU A 110 -3.08 -8.14 6.73
C LEU A 110 -3.74 -7.51 7.96
N LEU A 111 -5.05 -7.22 7.93
CA LEU A 111 -5.81 -6.75 9.08
C LEU A 111 -5.77 -7.78 10.23
N PHE A 112 -6.02 -9.06 9.94
CA PHE A 112 -5.94 -10.11 10.96
C PHE A 112 -4.53 -10.29 11.51
N VAL A 113 -3.50 -10.23 10.66
CA VAL A 113 -2.09 -10.27 11.10
C VAL A 113 -1.77 -9.10 12.04
N ALA A 114 -2.21 -7.89 11.71
CA ALA A 114 -1.95 -6.71 12.53
C ALA A 114 -2.68 -6.77 13.89
N ILE A 115 -3.93 -7.24 13.89
CA ILE A 115 -4.70 -7.46 15.14
C ILE A 115 -4.03 -8.53 16.00
N ALA A 116 -3.64 -9.66 15.42
CA ALA A 116 -2.94 -10.72 16.15
C ALA A 116 -1.62 -10.21 16.76
N LYS A 117 -0.84 -9.45 15.99
CA LYS A 117 0.41 -8.82 16.46
C LYS A 117 0.14 -7.83 17.60
N LEU A 118 -0.90 -7.01 17.49
CA LEU A 118 -1.29 -6.06 18.53
C LEU A 118 -1.72 -6.76 19.83
N ILE A 119 -2.57 -7.80 19.73
CA ILE A 119 -3.00 -8.59 20.89
C ILE A 119 -1.79 -9.22 21.57
N LEU A 120 -0.87 -9.80 20.80
CA LEU A 120 0.37 -10.38 21.32
C LEU A 120 1.21 -9.34 22.07
N MET A 121 1.43 -8.16 21.47
CA MET A 121 2.20 -7.08 22.09
C MET A 121 1.59 -6.60 23.41
N VAL A 122 0.28 -6.34 23.43
CA VAL A 122 -0.44 -5.87 24.62
C VAL A 122 -0.45 -6.94 25.71
N SER A 123 -0.70 -8.20 25.34
CA SER A 123 -0.70 -9.32 26.28
C SER A 123 0.66 -9.51 26.93
N LEU A 124 1.75 -9.45 26.16
CA LEU A 124 3.10 -9.52 26.71
C LEU A 124 3.39 -8.34 27.64
N LEU A 125 3.09 -7.11 27.22
CA LEU A 125 3.33 -5.92 28.03
C LEU A 125 2.64 -5.99 29.40
N LEU A 126 1.39 -6.47 29.45
CA LEU A 126 0.59 -6.56 30.67
C LEU A 126 0.87 -7.81 31.54
N ALA A 127 1.54 -8.83 30.99
CA ALA A 127 1.86 -10.06 31.70
C ALA A 127 3.11 -9.90 32.60
N PHE A 128 2.98 -9.07 33.65
CA PHE A 128 4.06 -8.82 34.59
C PHE A 128 4.40 -10.06 35.45
N PRO A 129 5.68 -10.34 35.74
CA PRO A 129 6.88 -9.64 35.25
C PRO A 129 7.44 -10.22 33.95
N PHE A 130 7.26 -11.52 33.70
CA PHE A 130 7.99 -12.23 32.66
C PHE A 130 7.57 -11.85 31.24
N GLY A 131 6.26 -11.66 30.99
CA GLY A 131 5.78 -11.21 29.69
C GLY A 131 6.26 -9.81 29.35
N THR A 132 6.29 -8.91 30.34
CA THR A 132 6.80 -7.55 30.15
C THR A 132 8.27 -7.56 29.74
N ILE A 133 9.08 -8.43 30.36
CA ILE A 133 10.49 -8.63 29.97
C ILE A 133 10.57 -9.10 28.51
N VAL A 134 9.78 -10.09 28.11
CA VAL A 134 9.74 -10.56 26.71
C VAL A 134 9.30 -9.45 25.75
N TYR A 135 8.31 -8.65 26.11
CA TYR A 135 7.88 -7.49 25.33
C TYR A 135 9.02 -6.49 25.13
N LEU A 136 9.73 -6.13 26.20
CA LEU A 136 10.84 -5.18 26.13
C LEU A 136 11.98 -5.72 25.26
N ILE A 137 12.25 -7.03 25.34
CA ILE A 137 13.25 -7.71 24.51
C ILE A 137 12.82 -7.73 23.04
N LEU A 138 11.56 -8.02 22.69
CA LEU A 138 11.18 -8.17 21.27
C LEU A 138 10.76 -6.85 20.62
N PHE A 139 10.05 -5.99 21.34
CA PHE A 139 9.33 -4.83 20.82
C PHE A 139 9.70 -3.51 21.49
N GLY A 140 10.45 -3.54 22.59
CA GLY A 140 10.78 -2.35 23.38
C GLY A 140 11.72 -1.36 22.69
N SER A 141 12.44 -1.78 21.64
CA SER A 141 13.24 -0.89 20.80
C SER A 141 12.76 -0.93 19.34
N PHE A 142 12.22 0.20 18.90
CA PHE A 142 11.78 0.43 17.53
C PHE A 142 12.74 1.40 16.82
N PRO A 143 13.22 1.10 15.60
CA PRO A 143 14.19 1.92 14.87
C PRO A 143 13.52 3.17 14.26
N ARG A 144 13.18 4.15 15.11
CA ARG A 144 12.46 5.36 14.70
C ARG A 144 13.22 6.19 13.66
N GLY A 145 14.54 6.29 13.77
CA GLY A 145 15.36 7.04 12.82
C GLY A 145 15.34 6.42 11.41
N GLU A 146 15.42 5.10 11.33
CA GLU A 146 15.37 4.37 10.05
C GLU A 146 13.97 4.42 9.46
N ALA A 147 12.93 4.20 10.28
CA ALA A 147 11.54 4.35 9.86
C ALA A 147 11.26 5.76 9.32
N ALA A 148 11.76 6.80 9.99
CA ALA A 148 11.65 8.18 9.54
C ALA A 148 12.40 8.42 8.21
N THR A 149 13.56 7.80 8.03
CA THR A 149 14.35 7.90 6.78
C THR A 149 13.59 7.26 5.62
N VAL A 150 13.05 6.06 5.82
CA VAL A 150 12.24 5.34 4.83
C VAL A 150 10.97 6.13 4.49
N LEU A 151 10.24 6.62 5.49
CA LEU A 151 9.04 7.43 5.29
C LEU A 151 9.33 8.76 4.58
N SER A 152 10.46 9.41 4.88
CA SER A 152 10.91 10.62 4.20
C SER A 152 11.24 10.37 2.73
N LEU A 153 11.92 9.26 2.43
CA LEU A 153 12.18 8.83 1.05
C LEU A 153 10.87 8.57 0.29
N ILE A 154 9.94 7.82 0.91
CA ILE A 154 8.62 7.55 0.34
C ILE A 154 7.87 8.86 0.08
N MET A 155 7.89 9.79 1.04
CA MET A 155 7.22 11.09 0.90
C MET A 155 7.80 11.89 -0.26
N PHE A 156 9.13 11.94 -0.36
CA PHE A 156 9.82 12.58 -1.48
C PHE A 156 9.39 11.97 -2.83
N LEU A 157 9.40 10.64 -2.95
CA LEU A 157 8.97 9.96 -4.17
C LEU A 157 7.49 10.21 -4.50
N LYS A 158 6.60 10.25 -3.49
CA LYS A 158 5.18 10.58 -3.66
C LYS A 158 5.00 12.01 -4.18
N VAL A 159 5.72 12.98 -3.62
CA VAL A 159 5.68 14.37 -4.10
C VAL A 159 6.18 14.48 -5.53
N VAL A 160 7.31 13.84 -5.86
CA VAL A 160 7.83 13.80 -7.23
C VAL A 160 6.80 13.18 -8.18
N ALA A 161 6.21 12.05 -7.81
CA ALA A 161 5.16 11.40 -8.61
C ALA A 161 3.96 12.32 -8.87
N VAL A 162 3.47 13.01 -7.83
CA VAL A 162 2.33 13.94 -7.93
C VAL A 162 2.66 15.12 -8.82
N VAL A 163 3.82 15.76 -8.62
CA VAL A 163 4.26 16.89 -9.44
C VAL A 163 4.41 16.46 -10.90
N CYS A 164 5.03 15.31 -11.16
CA CYS A 164 5.18 14.75 -12.50
C CYS A 164 3.82 14.38 -13.14
N LEU A 165 2.87 13.82 -12.40
CA LEU A 165 1.51 13.57 -12.89
C LEU A 165 0.83 14.88 -13.31
N VAL A 166 0.84 15.88 -12.44
CA VAL A 166 0.23 17.20 -12.74
C VAL A 166 0.89 17.85 -13.95
N ALA A 167 2.23 17.80 -14.03
CA ALA A 167 2.99 18.31 -15.17
C ALA A 167 2.73 17.53 -16.46
N ALA A 168 2.41 16.23 -16.36
CA ALA A 168 2.08 15.40 -17.51
C ALA A 168 0.72 15.79 -18.11
N GLN A 169 -0.30 16.01 -17.27
CA GLN A 169 -1.64 16.45 -17.70
C GLN A 169 -2.48 16.99 -16.54
N GLN A 170 -2.95 18.25 -16.63
CA GLN A 170 -3.79 18.87 -15.59
C GLN A 170 -5.13 18.16 -15.35
N ARG A 171 -5.65 17.44 -16.34
CA ARG A 171 -6.91 16.67 -16.21
C ARG A 171 -6.84 15.58 -15.13
N PHE A 172 -5.64 15.16 -14.71
CA PHE A 172 -5.52 14.25 -13.57
C PHE A 172 -6.06 14.85 -12.28
N LEU A 173 -5.91 16.17 -12.07
CA LEU A 173 -6.51 16.88 -10.93
C LEU A 173 -8.04 17.00 -11.03
N GLN A 174 -8.61 16.83 -12.22
CA GLN A 174 -10.07 16.81 -12.41
C GLN A 174 -10.67 15.45 -12.04
N ASN A 175 -9.84 14.39 -11.99
CA ASN A 175 -10.29 13.08 -11.54
C ASN A 175 -10.32 13.04 -10.01
N LYS A 176 -11.52 13.29 -9.44
CA LYS A 176 -11.76 13.29 -8.00
C LYS A 176 -11.29 12.01 -7.31
N GLY A 177 -11.42 10.86 -7.97
CA GLY A 177 -10.98 9.57 -7.43
C GLY A 177 -9.46 9.51 -7.29
N LEU A 178 -8.73 9.89 -8.34
CA LEU A 178 -7.26 9.93 -8.31
C LEU A 178 -6.75 10.94 -7.27
N VAL A 179 -7.34 12.14 -7.22
CA VAL A 179 -6.96 13.17 -6.24
C VAL A 179 -7.19 12.68 -4.81
N ALA A 180 -8.34 12.04 -4.55
CA ALA A 180 -8.61 11.47 -3.24
C ALA A 180 -7.59 10.38 -2.86
N MET A 181 -7.21 9.49 -3.78
CA MET A 181 -6.16 8.48 -3.51
C MET A 181 -4.80 9.11 -3.20
N VAL A 182 -4.39 10.12 -3.97
CA VAL A 182 -3.13 10.86 -3.72
C VAL A 182 -3.15 11.48 -2.33
N ILE A 183 -4.24 12.14 -1.96
CA ILE A 183 -4.37 12.76 -0.64
C ILE A 183 -4.32 11.71 0.46
N THR A 184 -5.05 10.59 0.31
CA THR A 184 -5.04 9.51 1.31
C THR A 184 -3.65 8.89 1.47
N SER A 185 -2.91 8.68 0.37
CA SER A 185 -1.55 8.15 0.41
C SER A 185 -0.56 9.10 1.10
N LEU A 186 -0.63 10.40 0.78
CA LEU A 186 0.22 11.41 1.43
C LEU A 186 -0.13 11.54 2.92
N LEU A 187 -1.42 11.59 3.25
CA LEU A 187 -1.88 11.68 4.62
C LEU A 187 -1.49 10.45 5.43
N GLY A 188 -1.59 9.25 4.85
CA GLY A 188 -1.17 8.01 5.50
C GLY A 188 0.31 8.04 5.89
N ASN A 189 1.18 8.54 5.00
CA ASN A 189 2.60 8.70 5.31
C ASN A 189 2.83 9.72 6.45
N VAL A 190 2.18 10.90 6.39
CA VAL A 190 2.26 11.91 7.48
C VAL A 190 1.79 11.32 8.82
N VAL A 191 0.68 10.59 8.81
CA VAL A 191 0.13 9.95 10.01
C VAL A 191 1.11 8.92 10.57
N ALA A 192 1.76 8.11 9.72
CA ALA A 192 2.76 7.14 10.18
C ALA A 192 3.95 7.82 10.88
N VAL A 193 4.53 8.86 10.27
CA VAL A 193 5.64 9.62 10.88
C VAL A 193 5.21 10.24 12.21
N PHE A 194 4.03 10.86 12.23
CA PHE A 194 3.51 11.50 13.44
C PHE A 194 3.30 10.49 14.57
N LEU A 195 2.72 9.33 14.28
CA LEU A 195 2.50 8.26 15.25
C LEU A 195 3.81 7.70 15.82
N HIS A 196 4.84 7.52 14.99
CA HIS A 196 6.17 7.08 15.46
C HIS A 196 6.88 8.15 16.31
N GLY A 197 6.66 9.44 16.03
CA GLY A 197 7.28 10.54 16.76
C GLY A 197 6.62 10.90 18.09
N MET A 198 5.31 10.70 18.21
CA MET A 198 4.53 11.16 19.37
C MET A 198 4.68 10.26 20.61
N VAL A 199 4.87 8.95 20.42
CA VAL A 199 4.75 7.95 21.49
C VAL A 199 6.12 7.61 22.11
N PRO A 200 6.21 7.35 23.43
CA PRO A 200 7.46 6.88 24.06
C PRO A 200 7.99 5.60 23.40
N GLY A 201 9.32 5.46 23.33
CA GLY A 201 9.99 4.44 22.50
C GLY A 201 9.50 3.01 22.67
N VAL A 202 9.25 2.64 23.93
CA VAL A 202 8.77 1.31 24.30
C VAL A 202 7.40 1.00 23.68
N LEU A 203 6.54 2.01 23.51
CA LEU A 203 5.17 1.84 23.00
C LEU A 203 5.05 2.04 21.48
N VAL A 204 6.12 2.48 20.79
CA VAL A 204 6.07 2.80 19.36
C VAL A 204 5.69 1.58 18.51
N SER A 205 6.14 0.39 18.88
CA SER A 205 5.78 -0.87 18.21
C SER A 205 4.27 -1.16 18.26
N ILE A 206 3.60 -0.79 19.36
CA ILE A 206 2.14 -0.90 19.50
C ILE A 206 1.45 0.13 18.60
N THR A 207 1.92 1.38 18.62
CA THR A 207 1.37 2.45 17.78
C THR A 207 1.54 2.17 16.29
N ASP A 208 2.67 1.57 15.89
CA ASP A 208 2.91 1.10 14.53
C ASP A 208 1.90 0.01 14.13
N ALA A 209 1.62 -0.97 14.99
CA ALA A 209 0.61 -1.98 14.70
C ALA A 209 -0.80 -1.38 14.55
N ILE A 210 -1.14 -0.39 15.37
CA ILE A 210 -2.40 0.38 15.26
C ILE A 210 -2.46 1.12 13.92
N ALA A 211 -1.38 1.79 13.51
CA ALA A 211 -1.30 2.46 12.22
C ALA A 211 -1.51 1.47 11.06
N GLY A 212 -0.90 0.28 11.13
CA GLY A 212 -1.13 -0.82 10.19
C GLY A 212 -2.61 -1.21 10.10
N ILE A 213 -3.29 -1.40 11.24
CA ILE A 213 -4.74 -1.69 11.26
C ILE A 213 -5.53 -0.61 10.53
N VAL A 214 -5.24 0.67 10.81
CA VAL A 214 -5.91 1.81 10.16
C VAL A 214 -5.67 1.78 8.65
N PHE A 215 -4.44 1.56 8.19
CA PHE A 215 -4.13 1.49 6.75
C PHE A 215 -4.76 0.30 6.05
N ALA A 216 -4.87 -0.85 6.71
CA ALA A 216 -5.62 -2.00 6.19
C ALA A 216 -7.11 -1.67 6.01
N ILE A 217 -7.74 -1.00 6.99
CA ILE A 217 -9.14 -0.55 6.90
C ILE A 217 -9.31 0.43 5.73
N VAL A 218 -8.41 1.41 5.60
CA VAL A 218 -8.42 2.37 4.48
C VAL A 218 -8.27 1.63 3.14
N GLY A 219 -7.40 0.62 3.06
CA GLY A 219 -7.27 -0.24 1.88
C GLY A 219 -8.56 -0.99 1.53
N ILE A 220 -9.27 -1.54 2.52
CA ILE A 220 -10.57 -2.19 2.34
C ILE A 220 -11.60 -1.19 1.80
N VAL A 221 -11.67 0.02 2.38
CA VAL A 221 -12.58 1.08 1.91
C VAL A 221 -12.31 1.41 0.44
N TRP A 222 -11.04 1.58 0.05
CA TRP A 222 -10.68 1.80 -1.34
C TRP A 222 -11.04 0.61 -2.25
N ALA A 223 -10.83 -0.62 -1.80
CA ALA A 223 -11.24 -1.82 -2.55
C ALA A 223 -12.75 -1.81 -2.84
N ILE A 224 -13.57 -1.46 -1.85
CA ILE A 224 -15.03 -1.35 -2.02
C ILE A 224 -15.37 -0.25 -3.04
N VAL A 225 -14.74 0.92 -2.94
CA VAL A 225 -14.94 2.02 -3.91
C VAL A 225 -14.58 1.57 -5.33
N LEU A 226 -13.48 0.84 -5.52
CA LEU A 226 -13.07 0.30 -6.82
C LEU A 226 -14.06 -0.75 -7.36
N ILE A 227 -14.58 -1.63 -6.51
CA ILE A 227 -15.61 -2.61 -6.91
C ILE A 227 -16.85 -1.89 -7.44
N VAL A 228 -17.34 -0.89 -6.69
CA VAL A 228 -18.49 -0.07 -7.12
C VAL A 228 -18.18 0.63 -8.45
N GLY A 229 -16.97 1.18 -8.61
CA GLY A 229 -16.52 1.80 -9.85
C GLY A 229 -16.39 0.83 -11.04
N ALA A 230 -16.17 -0.46 -10.80
CA ALA A 230 -16.04 -1.48 -11.84
C ALA A 230 -17.39 -1.98 -12.39
N ILE A 231 -18.50 -1.84 -11.64
CA ILE A 231 -19.83 -2.33 -12.03
C ILE A 231 -20.27 -1.83 -13.41
N PRO A 232 -20.20 -0.52 -13.74
CA PRO A 232 -20.64 -0.02 -15.05
C PRO A 232 -19.82 -0.59 -16.21
N ALA A 233 -18.51 -0.81 -15.99
CA ALA A 233 -17.64 -1.41 -17.00
C ALA A 233 -18.01 -2.89 -17.24
N LEU A 234 -18.38 -3.61 -16.17
CA LEU A 234 -18.83 -5.00 -16.24
C LEU A 234 -20.13 -5.12 -17.05
N ILE A 235 -21.12 -4.27 -16.75
CA ILE A 235 -22.42 -4.26 -17.44
C ILE A 235 -22.22 -4.04 -18.94
N ARG A 236 -21.39 -3.06 -19.32
CA ARG A 236 -21.06 -2.79 -20.73
C ARG A 236 -20.35 -3.96 -21.39
N ALA A 237 -19.44 -4.63 -20.68
CA ALA A 237 -18.75 -5.80 -21.22
C ALA A 237 -19.72 -6.96 -21.51
N VAL A 238 -20.66 -7.22 -20.60
CA VAL A 238 -21.70 -8.26 -20.78
C VAL A 238 -22.64 -7.92 -21.93
N GLN A 239 -23.10 -6.67 -22.02
CA GLN A 239 -24.00 -6.23 -23.10
C GLN A 239 -23.40 -6.48 -24.50
N VAL A 240 -22.13 -6.13 -24.70
CA VAL A 240 -21.46 -6.34 -26.00
C VAL A 240 -21.33 -7.84 -26.34
N THR A 241 -21.09 -8.70 -25.34
CA THR A 241 -21.01 -10.15 -25.55
C THR A 241 -22.37 -10.74 -25.94
N VAL A 242 -23.46 -10.29 -25.31
CA VAL A 242 -24.83 -10.71 -25.65
C VAL A 242 -25.19 -10.31 -27.08
N GLU A 243 -24.88 -9.08 -27.50
CA GLU A 243 -25.13 -8.61 -28.87
C GLU A 243 -24.32 -9.41 -29.91
N SER A 244 -23.03 -9.64 -29.65
CA SER A 244 -22.16 -10.43 -30.52
C SER A 244 -22.69 -11.86 -30.69
N THR A 245 -23.20 -12.45 -29.61
CA THR A 245 -23.79 -13.81 -29.62
C THR A 245 -25.09 -13.86 -30.43
N LYS A 246 -25.93 -12.82 -30.32
CA LYS A 246 -27.15 -12.71 -31.13
C LYS A 246 -26.83 -12.61 -32.63
N GLN A 247 -25.81 -11.83 -33.01
CA GLN A 247 -25.39 -11.70 -34.40
C GLN A 247 -24.85 -13.01 -34.98
N LEU A 248 -24.02 -13.74 -34.21
CA LEU A 248 -23.52 -15.07 -34.59
C LEU A 248 -24.67 -16.07 -34.81
N LYS A 249 -25.66 -16.09 -33.93
CA LYS A 249 -26.84 -16.94 -34.08
C LYS A 249 -27.69 -16.58 -35.30
N ALA A 250 -27.84 -15.27 -35.59
CA ALA A 250 -28.56 -14.82 -36.78
C ALA A 250 -27.85 -15.20 -38.08
N ALA A 251 -26.52 -15.09 -38.12
CA ALA A 251 -25.71 -15.48 -39.29
C ALA A 251 -25.65 -17.00 -39.52
N ALA A 252 -25.77 -17.81 -38.46
CA ALA A 252 -25.84 -19.27 -38.58
C ALA A 252 -27.22 -19.79 -39.04
N ALA A 253 -28.25 -18.93 -39.02
CA ALA A 253 -29.62 -19.27 -39.42
C ALA A 253 -29.94 -18.91 -40.88
N THR A 254 -28.98 -18.31 -41.59
CA THR A 254 -29.03 -17.95 -43.03
C THR A 254 -28.09 -18.85 -43.82
#